data_AF-A0A7V2QDU3-F1
#
_entry.id   AF-A0A7V2QDU3-F1
#
_cell.length_a   1.000
_cell.length_b   1.000
_cell.length_c   1.000
_cell.angle_alpha   90.00
_cell.angle_beta   90.00
_cell.angle_gamma   90.00
#
_symmetry.space_group_name_H-M   'P 1'
#
loop_
_entity.id
_entity.type
_entity.pdbx_description
1 polymer ?
#
loop_
_entity_poly.entity_id
_entity_poly.type
_entity_poly.pdbx_seq_one_letter_code
_entity_poly.pdbx_strand_id
1 'polypeptide(L)'
;MIRVNRKELTRFIKFSIVGTVGAVVDFGTLYLLHVVVGLPIVLANTCSFTAAVLSNFIWNRLWTYPDSRSKPIRTQLLQFFVVNAAGWGINTGILVLLRYPFVSLVTQASQAAALTLGPETLYKIGYNLAKAVATGVVLFWNFFVNRYWTFSDVD
;
A
#
# COMPACT_ATOMS: atom_id res chain seq x y z
N MET A 1 10.48 -16.42 23.40
CA MET A 1 9.90 -15.22 22.75
C MET A 1 10.74 -14.66 21.59
N ILE A 2 12.08 -14.57 21.66
CA ILE A 2 12.92 -13.88 20.64
C ILE A 2 12.85 -14.49 19.22
N ARG A 3 12.66 -15.81 19.07
CA ARG A 3 12.60 -16.49 17.76
C ARG A 3 11.32 -16.20 16.96
N VAL A 4 10.18 -15.99 17.64
CA VAL A 4 8.90 -15.70 16.98
C VAL A 4 8.95 -14.33 16.29
N ASN A 5 9.60 -13.35 16.94
CA ASN A 5 9.72 -11.99 16.41
C ASN A 5 10.54 -11.92 15.10
N ARG A 6 11.57 -12.77 14.94
CA ARG A 6 12.40 -12.80 13.71
C ARG A 6 11.65 -13.38 12.50
N LYS A 7 10.79 -14.38 12.71
CA LYS A 7 9.98 -14.97 11.62
C LYS A 7 8.94 -13.97 11.10
N GLU A 8 8.23 -13.30 12.00
CA GLU A 8 7.24 -12.28 11.63
C GLU A 8 7.90 -11.06 10.99
N LEU A 9 9.07 -10.61 11.48
CA LEU A 9 9.84 -9.54 10.81
C LEU A 9 10.26 -9.94 9.39
N THR A 10 10.68 -11.19 9.18
CA THR A 10 11.03 -11.69 7.84
C THR A 10 9.81 -11.70 6.92
N ARG A 11 8.64 -12.14 7.41
CA ARG A 11 7.38 -12.10 6.66
C ARG A 11 6.97 -10.66 6.33
N PHE A 12 7.15 -9.73 7.26
CA PHE A 12 6.88 -8.30 7.05
C PHE A 12 7.79 -7.68 5.99
N ILE A 13 9.09 -7.98 6.04
CA ILE A 13 10.05 -7.52 5.02
C ILE A 13 9.70 -8.09 3.65
N LYS A 14 9.43 -9.40 3.55
CA LYS A 14 8.99 -10.02 2.29
C LYS A 14 7.70 -9.40 1.77
N PHE A 15 6.69 -9.21 2.63
CA PHE A 15 5.44 -8.55 2.28
C PHE A 15 5.68 -7.14 1.72
N SER A 16 6.55 -6.37 2.38
CA SER A 16 6.92 -5.02 1.95
C SER A 16 7.64 -5.03 0.59
N ILE A 17 8.59 -5.95 0.39
CA ILE A 17 9.29 -6.13 -0.89
C ILE A 17 8.29 -6.49 -2.00
N VAL A 18 7.39 -7.44 -1.75
CA VAL A 18 6.35 -7.81 -2.72
C VAL A 18 5.49 -6.60 -3.05
N GLY A 19 5.04 -5.84 -2.05
CA GLY A 19 4.28 -4.60 -2.28
C GLY A 19 5.02 -3.59 -3.16
N THR A 20 6.32 -3.39 -2.94
CA THR A 20 7.17 -2.54 -3.79
C THR A 20 7.28 -3.08 -5.22
N VAL A 21 7.46 -4.38 -5.39
CA VAL A 21 7.47 -5.03 -6.71
C VAL A 21 6.14 -4.81 -7.42
N GLY A 22 5.01 -4.98 -6.73
CA GLY A 22 3.69 -4.68 -7.28
C GLY A 22 3.55 -3.24 -7.75
N ALA A 23 4.06 -2.27 -6.99
CA ALA A 23 4.06 -0.86 -7.40
C ALA A 23 4.91 -0.64 -8.66
N VAL A 24 6.10 -1.25 -8.75
CA VAL A 24 6.95 -1.18 -9.96
C VAL A 24 6.25 -1.80 -11.16
N VAL A 25 5.58 -2.95 -10.97
CA VAL A 25 4.78 -3.60 -12.02
C VAL A 25 3.64 -2.69 -12.47
N ASP A 26 2.95 -2.02 -11.56
CA ASP A 26 1.86 -1.09 -11.89
C ASP A 26 2.38 0.08 -12.74
N PHE A 27 3.37 0.82 -12.23
CA PHE A 27 3.94 1.98 -12.93
C PHE A 27 4.56 1.58 -14.28
N GLY A 28 5.30 0.48 -14.34
CA GLY A 28 5.91 -0.02 -15.56
C GLY A 28 4.87 -0.43 -16.60
N THR A 29 3.85 -1.17 -16.18
CA THR A 29 2.78 -1.63 -17.06
C THR A 29 1.94 -0.44 -17.56
N LEU A 30 1.59 0.50 -16.69
CA LEU A 30 0.87 1.72 -17.07
C LEU A 30 1.66 2.52 -18.09
N TYR A 31 2.96 2.72 -17.87
CA TYR A 31 3.83 3.44 -18.81
C TYR A 31 3.87 2.73 -20.17
N LEU A 32 4.08 1.42 -20.19
CA LEU A 32 4.09 0.65 -21.44
C LEU A 32 2.75 0.74 -22.19
N LEU A 33 1.62 0.50 -21.53
CA LEU A 33 0.32 0.49 -22.19
C LEU A 33 -0.11 1.90 -22.63
N HIS A 34 0.06 2.91 -21.78
CA HIS A 34 -0.41 4.25 -22.08
C HIS A 34 0.55 5.02 -22.99
N VAL A 35 1.85 5.00 -22.68
CA VAL A 35 2.84 5.84 -23.37
C VAL A 35 3.40 5.15 -24.61
N VAL A 36 3.68 3.85 -24.56
CA VAL A 36 4.27 3.13 -25.69
C VAL A 36 3.20 2.60 -26.66
N VAL A 37 2.14 1.97 -26.14
CA VAL A 37 1.07 1.40 -26.97
C VAL A 37 -0.02 2.43 -27.33
N GLY A 38 -0.15 3.51 -26.56
CA GLY A 38 -1.14 4.56 -26.82
C GLY A 38 -2.56 4.20 -26.36
N LEU A 39 -2.72 3.24 -25.44
CA LEU A 39 -4.03 2.89 -24.92
C LEU A 39 -4.64 4.04 -24.11
N PRO A 40 -5.99 4.17 -24.10
CA PRO A 40 -6.68 5.11 -23.22
C PRO A 40 -6.26 4.92 -21.76
N ILE A 41 -6.00 6.02 -21.06
CA ILE A 41 -5.45 6.01 -19.69
C ILE A 41 -6.26 5.15 -18.72
N VAL A 42 -7.59 5.16 -18.84
CA VAL A 42 -8.49 4.37 -17.98
C VAL A 42 -8.31 2.87 -18.21
N LEU A 43 -8.19 2.44 -19.46
CA LEU A 43 -7.97 1.03 -19.80
C LEU A 43 -6.56 0.58 -19.37
N ALA A 44 -5.54 1.39 -19.70
CA ALA A 44 -4.16 1.12 -19.31
C ALA A 44 -4.01 0.98 -17.79
N ASN A 45 -4.61 1.89 -17.02
CA ASN A 45 -4.59 1.87 -15.55
C ASN A 45 -5.37 0.68 -14.98
N THR A 46 -6.48 0.28 -15.58
CA THR A 46 -7.26 -0.88 -15.13
C THR A 46 -6.46 -2.17 -15.33
N CYS A 47 -5.79 -2.31 -16.47
CA CYS A 47 -4.93 -3.45 -16.76
C CYS A 47 -3.69 -3.47 -15.87
N SER A 48 -3.00 -2.34 -15.68
CA SER A 48 -1.81 -2.25 -14.83
C SER A 48 -2.13 -2.55 -13.38
N PHE A 49 -3.21 -1.98 -12.84
CA PHE A 49 -3.65 -2.20 -11.48
C PHE A 49 -4.00 -3.68 -11.24
N THR A 50 -4.73 -4.29 -12.19
CA THR A 50 -5.08 -5.71 -12.12
C THR A 50 -3.83 -6.59 -12.13
N ALA A 51 -2.88 -6.30 -13.02
CA ALA A 51 -1.60 -7.02 -13.10
C ALA A 51 -0.80 -6.89 -11.81
N ALA A 52 -0.76 -5.69 -11.22
CA ALA A 52 -0.08 -5.42 -9.95
C ALA A 52 -0.72 -6.17 -8.77
N VAL A 53 -2.05 -6.18 -8.66
CA VAL A 53 -2.77 -6.93 -7.62
C VAL A 53 -2.53 -8.43 -7.75
N LEU A 54 -2.59 -8.98 -8.97
CA LEU A 54 -2.33 -10.40 -9.21
C LEU A 54 -0.87 -10.75 -8.91
N SER A 55 0.08 -9.95 -9.36
CA SER A 55 1.51 -10.11 -9.04
C SER A 55 1.72 -10.12 -7.53
N ASN A 56 1.18 -9.13 -6.81
CA ASN A 56 1.26 -9.06 -5.35
C ASN A 56 0.67 -10.29 -4.67
N PHE A 57 -0.48 -10.78 -5.13
CA PHE A 57 -1.09 -11.97 -4.58
C PHE A 57 -0.24 -13.22 -4.83
N ILE A 58 0.24 -13.42 -6.06
CA ILE A 58 1.06 -14.57 -6.45
C ILE A 58 2.35 -14.61 -5.62
N TRP A 59 3.07 -13.51 -5.54
CA TRP A 59 4.30 -13.43 -4.76
C TRP A 59 4.07 -13.61 -3.27
N ASN A 60 2.98 -13.06 -2.72
CA ASN A 60 2.64 -13.29 -1.32
C ASN A 60 2.32 -14.77 -1.04
N ARG A 61 1.58 -15.44 -1.93
CA ARG A 61 1.25 -16.87 -1.77
C ARG A 61 2.47 -17.78 -1.99
N LEU A 62 3.34 -17.48 -2.95
CA LEU A 62 4.45 -18.36 -3.33
C LEU A 62 5.71 -18.14 -2.49
N TRP A 63 5.98 -16.91 -2.04
CA TRP A 63 7.26 -16.55 -1.40
C TRP A 63 7.13 -16.01 0.02
N THR A 64 6.12 -15.18 0.31
CA THR A 64 5.89 -14.64 1.66
C THR A 64 5.29 -15.71 2.57
N TYR A 65 4.30 -16.46 2.07
CA TYR A 65 3.54 -17.47 2.82
C TYR A 65 3.49 -18.82 2.07
N PRO A 66 4.64 -19.45 1.77
CA PRO A 66 4.70 -20.65 0.95
C PRO A 66 3.89 -21.83 1.51
N ASP A 67 3.72 -21.89 2.83
CA ASP A 67 3.02 -22.97 3.53
C ASP A 67 1.49 -22.78 3.55
N SER A 68 0.97 -21.61 3.14
CA SER A 68 -0.47 -21.29 3.13
C SER A 68 -1.21 -21.87 1.92
N ARG A 69 -0.96 -23.13 1.55
CA ARG A 69 -1.54 -23.75 0.34
C ARG A 69 -2.76 -24.63 0.62
N SER A 70 -3.11 -24.84 1.88
CA SER A 70 -4.26 -25.64 2.29
C SER A 70 -5.61 -25.04 1.87
N LYS A 71 -5.71 -23.71 1.78
CA LYS A 71 -6.93 -23.03 1.33
C LYS A 71 -7.04 -22.90 -0.20
N PRO A 72 -8.27 -22.95 -0.75
CA PRO A 72 -8.54 -22.66 -2.15
C PRO A 72 -8.04 -21.27 -2.56
N ILE A 73 -7.48 -21.17 -3.77
CA ILE A 73 -6.92 -19.92 -4.30
C ILE A 73 -7.94 -18.80 -4.43
N ARG A 74 -9.19 -19.13 -4.79
CA ARG A 74 -10.27 -18.17 -4.94
C ARG A 74 -10.63 -17.51 -3.61
N THR A 75 -10.68 -18.28 -2.53
CA THR A 75 -10.97 -17.77 -1.18
C THR A 75 -9.89 -16.81 -0.70
N GLN A 76 -8.61 -17.17 -0.86
CA GLN A 76 -7.50 -16.30 -0.48
C GLN A 76 -7.44 -15.03 -1.34
N LEU A 77 -7.72 -15.14 -2.65
CA LEU A 77 -7.77 -13.97 -3.53
C LEU A 77 -8.88 -13.00 -3.11
N LEU A 78 -10.07 -13.50 -2.81
CA LEU A 78 -11.19 -12.69 -2.33
C LEU A 78 -10.88 -12.04 -0.98
N GLN A 79 -10.33 -12.80 -0.03
CA GLN A 79 -9.90 -12.26 1.26
C GLN A 79 -8.85 -11.16 1.07
N PHE A 80 -7.82 -11.41 0.26
CA PHE A 80 -6.78 -10.43 -0.05
C PHE A 80 -7.38 -9.15 -0.67
N PHE A 81 -8.30 -9.30 -1.62
CA PHE A 81 -8.98 -8.15 -2.23
C PHE A 81 -9.80 -7.36 -1.21
N VAL A 82 -10.58 -8.04 -0.37
CA VAL A 82 -11.37 -7.40 0.70
C VAL A 82 -10.48 -6.65 1.69
N VAL A 83 -9.34 -7.24 2.08
CA VAL A 83 -8.36 -6.57 2.98
C VAL A 83 -7.81 -5.30 2.33
N ASN A 84 -7.42 -5.36 1.05
CA ASN A 84 -6.91 -4.20 0.34
C ASN A 84 -7.98 -3.12 0.12
N ALA A 85 -9.23 -3.51 -0.16
CA ALA A 85 -10.35 -2.57 -0.29
C ALA A 85 -10.66 -1.87 1.04
N ALA A 86 -10.68 -2.62 2.15
CA ALA A 86 -10.80 -2.05 3.49
C ALA A 86 -9.61 -1.14 3.82
N GLY A 87 -8.39 -1.56 3.46
CA GLY A 87 -7.18 -0.76 3.61
C GLY A 87 -7.25 0.56 2.84
N TRP A 88 -7.80 0.57 1.62
CA TRP A 88 -8.05 1.80 0.87
C TRP A 88 -9.05 2.72 1.57
N GLY A 89 -10.12 2.17 2.15
CA GLY A 89 -11.08 2.91 2.97
C GLY A 89 -10.43 3.55 4.20
N ILE A 90 -9.62 2.79 4.94
CA ILE A 90 -8.85 3.28 6.09
C ILE A 90 -7.88 4.38 5.64
N ASN A 91 -7.16 4.18 4.54
CA ASN A 91 -6.23 5.17 3.99
C ASN A 91 -6.94 6.49 3.72
N THR A 92 -8.09 6.42 3.05
CA THR A 92 -8.89 7.57 2.65
C THR A 92 -9.47 8.28 3.86
N GLY A 93 -10.00 7.54 4.83
CA GLY A 93 -10.50 8.09 6.10
C GLY A 93 -9.42 8.86 6.86
N ILE A 94 -8.25 8.25 7.05
CA ILE A 94 -7.11 8.91 7.72
C ILE A 94 -6.68 10.15 6.95
N LEU A 95 -6.58 10.07 5.62
CA LEU A 95 -6.17 11.20 4.78
C LEU A 95 -7.14 12.38 4.93
N VAL A 96 -8.45 12.13 4.87
CA VAL A 96 -9.47 13.17 5.00
C VAL A 96 -9.41 13.84 6.38
N LEU A 97 -9.20 13.04 7.43
CA LEU A 97 -9.12 13.54 8.81
C LEU A 97 -7.81 14.30 9.08
N LEU A 98 -6.68 13.81 8.59
CA LEU A 98 -5.35 14.34 8.92
C LEU A 98 -4.84 15.41 7.95
N ARG A 99 -5.41 15.54 6.74
CA ARG A 99 -4.94 16.53 5.75
C ARG A 99 -4.93 17.94 6.31
N TYR A 100 -6.05 18.41 6.87
CA TYR A 100 -6.15 19.78 7.40
C TYR A 100 -5.25 20.06 8.61
N PRO A 101 -5.21 19.21 9.66
CA PRO A 101 -4.32 19.46 10.79
C PRO A 101 -2.84 19.43 10.38
N PHE A 102 -2.43 18.53 9.48
CA PHE A 102 -1.04 18.52 9.00
C PHE A 102 -0.68 19.76 8.17
N VAL A 103 -1.57 20.23 7.29
CA VAL A 103 -1.35 21.49 6.55
C VAL A 103 -1.24 22.68 7.52
N SER A 104 -2.09 22.72 8.55
CA SER A 104 -2.02 23.76 9.58
C SER A 104 -0.71 23.71 10.37
N LEU A 105 -0.28 22.52 10.79
CA LEU A 105 0.99 22.32 11.51
C LEU A 105 2.19 22.76 10.66
N VAL A 106 2.24 22.37 9.39
CA VAL A 106 3.30 22.77 8.46
C VAL A 106 3.30 24.28 8.24
N THR A 107 2.11 24.90 8.14
CA THR A 107 1.98 26.35 7.98
C THR A 107 2.48 27.10 9.21
N GLN A 108 2.14 26.64 10.42
CA GLN A 108 2.64 27.21 11.68
C GLN A 108 4.14 27.02 11.83
N ALA A 109 4.67 25.84 11.49
CA ALA A 109 6.11 25.55 11.54
C ALA A 109 6.90 26.42 10.54
N SER A 110 6.38 26.64 9.33
CA SER A 110 7.00 27.52 8.33
C SER A 110 7.07 28.96 8.82
N GLN A 111 6.01 29.46 9.47
CA GLN A 111 5.99 30.80 10.07
C GLN A 111 6.98 30.93 11.22
N ALA A 112 7.02 29.94 12.13
CA ALA A 112 7.96 29.92 13.26
C ALA A 112 9.43 29.86 12.80
N ALA A 113 9.70 29.18 11.69
CA ALA A 113 11.02 29.08 11.08
C ALA A 113 11.38 30.28 10.17
N ALA A 114 10.51 31.30 10.07
CA ALA A 114 10.64 32.42 9.14
C ALA A 114 10.87 32.00 7.67
N LEU A 115 10.35 30.82 7.28
CA LEU A 115 10.41 30.30 5.91
C LEU A 115 9.24 30.84 5.10
N THR A 116 9.53 31.55 4.01
CA THR A 116 8.53 32.10 3.08
C THR A 116 8.17 31.09 1.98
N LEU A 117 7.53 29.99 2.37
CA LEU A 117 6.98 29.02 1.44
C LEU A 117 5.61 29.48 0.92
N GLY A 118 5.36 29.27 -0.38
CA GLY A 118 4.05 29.54 -0.97
C GLY A 118 2.95 28.63 -0.42
N PRO A 119 1.67 29.07 -0.41
CA PRO A 119 0.54 28.28 0.10
C PRO A 119 0.40 26.89 -0.55
N GLU A 120 0.64 26.83 -1.86
CA GLU A 120 0.66 25.58 -2.65
C GLU A 120 1.70 24.57 -2.11
N THR A 121 2.90 25.04 -1.78
CA THR A 121 3.97 24.19 -1.27
C THR A 121 3.63 23.68 0.14
N LEU A 122 3.11 24.55 1.00
CA LEU A 122 2.67 24.18 2.35
C LEU A 122 1.56 23.14 2.32
N TYR A 123 0.58 23.31 1.42
CA TYR A 123 -0.49 22.34 1.21
C TYR A 123 0.07 20.99 0.78
N LYS A 124 0.95 20.96 -0.24
CA LYS A 124 1.56 19.71 -0.75
C LYS A 124 2.34 18.98 0.33
N ILE A 125 3.12 19.68 1.15
CA ILE A 125 3.88 19.07 2.25
C ILE A 125 2.92 18.47 3.29
N GLY A 126 1.94 19.25 3.77
CA GLY A 126 0.98 18.76 4.77
C GLY A 126 0.15 17.58 4.27
N TYR A 127 -0.32 17.65 3.01
CA TYR A 127 -1.01 16.55 2.34
C TYR A 127 -0.16 15.29 2.23
N ASN A 128 1.11 15.42 1.81
CA ASN A 128 2.02 14.28 1.67
C ASN A 128 2.36 13.65 3.01
N LEU A 129 2.50 14.44 4.09
CA LEU A 129 2.68 13.92 5.44
C LEU A 129 1.46 13.13 5.92
N ALA A 130 0.25 13.67 5.74
CA ALA A 130 -0.98 12.95 6.06
C ALA A 130 -1.09 11.65 5.26
N LYS A 131 -0.72 11.68 3.97
CA LYS A 131 -0.70 10.51 3.10
C LYS A 131 0.35 9.48 3.53
N ALA A 132 1.52 9.91 3.98
CA ALA A 132 2.57 9.01 4.49
C ALA A 132 2.10 8.28 5.76
N VAL A 133 1.48 9.00 6.70
CA VAL A 133 0.90 8.41 7.92
C VAL A 133 -0.20 7.40 7.56
N ALA A 134 -1.14 7.79 6.69
CA ALA A 134 -2.22 6.91 6.23
C ALA A 134 -1.67 5.64 5.56
N THR A 135 -0.63 5.77 4.75
CA THR A 135 0.01 4.64 4.05
C THR A 135 0.74 3.73 5.04
N GLY A 136 1.43 4.30 6.02
CA GLY A 136 2.07 3.53 7.10
C GLY A 136 1.06 2.71 7.90
N VAL A 137 -0.05 3.31 8.33
CA VAL A 137 -1.11 2.60 9.06
C VAL A 137 -1.69 1.46 8.23
N VAL A 138 -1.97 1.72 6.94
CA VAL A 138 -2.55 0.72 6.04
C VAL A 138 -1.57 -0.39 5.69
N LEU A 139 -0.26 -0.12 5.65
CA LEU A 139 0.76 -1.15 5.52
C LEU A 139 0.66 -2.16 6.66
N PHE A 140 0.58 -1.70 7.92
CA PHE A 140 0.42 -2.57 9.08
C PHE A 140 -0.92 -3.31 9.07
N TRP A 141 -2.02 -2.62 8.76
CA TRP A 141 -3.33 -3.24 8.57
C TRP A 141 -3.27 -4.38 7.56
N ASN A 142 -2.78 -4.09 6.35
CA ASN A 142 -2.68 -5.08 5.29
C ASN A 142 -1.78 -6.24 5.70
N PHE A 143 -0.64 -5.99 6.35
CA PHE A 143 0.23 -7.05 6.81
C PHE A 143 -0.46 -7.95 7.84
N PHE A 144 -0.96 -7.40 8.94
CA PHE A 144 -1.51 -8.19 10.04
C PHE A 144 -2.80 -8.91 9.66
N VAL A 145 -3.71 -8.26 8.94
CA VAL A 145 -4.96 -8.90 8.53
C VAL A 145 -4.69 -9.99 7.49
N ASN A 146 -3.79 -9.76 6.53
CA ASN A 146 -3.41 -10.85 5.62
C ASN A 146 -2.70 -11.98 6.36
N ARG A 147 -1.83 -11.67 7.33
CA ARG A 147 -1.11 -12.66 8.14
C ARG A 147 -2.02 -13.56 8.99
N TYR A 148 -3.03 -12.98 9.63
CA TYR A 148 -3.89 -13.70 10.59
C TYR A 148 -5.21 -14.19 10.00
N TRP A 149 -5.67 -13.62 8.89
CA TRP A 149 -6.95 -14.00 8.27
C TRP A 149 -6.77 -14.67 6.90
N THR A 150 -6.09 -13.99 5.96
CA THR A 150 -5.94 -14.50 4.58
C THR A 150 -5.02 -15.72 4.53
N PHE A 151 -3.88 -15.63 5.22
CA PHE A 151 -2.86 -16.66 5.33
C PHE A 151 -2.80 -17.21 6.77
N SER A 152 -3.97 -17.46 7.38
CA SER A 152 -4.03 -17.99 8.75
C SER A 152 -3.45 -19.40 8.88
N ASP A 153 -3.27 -20.12 7.77
CA ASP A 153 -2.95 -21.55 7.75
C ASP A 153 -1.44 -21.82 7.71
N VAL A 154 -0.65 -20.86 8.20
CA VAL A 154 0.81 -20.89 8.19
C VAL A 154 1.29 -20.99 9.62
N ASP A 155 2.00 -22.09 9.93
CA ASP A 155 2.61 -22.36 11.25
C ASP A 155 3.70 -21.33 11.64
#